data_AF-X1R7M1-F1
#
_entry.id   AF-X1R7M1-F1
#
_cell.length_a   1.000
_cell.length_b   1.000
_cell.length_c   1.000
_cell.angle_alpha   90.00
_cell.angle_beta   90.00
_cell.angle_gamma   90.00
#
_symmetry.space_group_name_H-M   'P 1'
#
loop_
_entity.id
_entity.type
_entity.pdbx_description
1 polymer ?
#
loop_
_entity_poly.entity_id
_entity_poly.type
_entity_poly.pdbx_seq_one_letter_code
_entity_poly.pdbx_strand_id
1 'polypeptide(L)' 'DELIWAIQNSWYALSVYNKQKLVGFGRIISDGVHHALIVDIIVHPGYQDKGIGGEILQNLINRCKREK' A
#
# COMPACT_ATOMS: atom_id res chain seq x y z
N ASP A 1 13.97 -9.51 10.18
CA ASP A 1 13.59 -10.67 9.34
C ASP A 1 12.10 -10.81 9.12
N GLU A 2 11.29 -10.84 10.17
CA GLU A 2 9.83 -11.00 10.08
C GLU A 2 9.13 -9.94 9.20
N LEU A 3 9.52 -8.67 9.31
CA LEU A 3 8.91 -7.59 8.52
C LEU A 3 9.25 -7.71 7.02
N ILE A 4 10.48 -8.10 6.70
CA ILE A 4 10.91 -8.36 5.32
C ILE A 4 10.09 -9.52 4.76
N TRP A 5 9.96 -10.60 5.54
CA TRP A 5 9.17 -11.76 5.16
C TRP A 5 7.69 -11.40 4.94
N ALA A 6 7.10 -10.61 5.83
CA ALA A 6 5.72 -10.16 5.72
C ALA A 6 5.49 -9.33 4.46
N ILE A 7 6.40 -8.42 4.11
CA ILE A 7 6.28 -7.59 2.89
C ILE A 7 6.47 -8.45 1.64
N GLN A 8 7.47 -9.35 1.62
CA GLN A 8 7.72 -10.24 0.48
C GLN A 8 6.56 -11.20 0.19
N ASN A 9 5.82 -11.61 1.22
CA ASN A 9 4.66 -12.51 1.09
C ASN A 9 3.32 -11.76 1.09
N SER A 10 3.32 -10.43 0.98
CA SER A 10 2.08 -9.69 0.81
C SER A 10 1.59 -9.79 -0.63
N TRP A 11 0.28 -9.78 -0.83
CA TRP A 11 -0.31 -9.84 -2.18
C TRP A 11 0.16 -8.68 -3.05
N TYR A 12 0.22 -7.49 -2.45
CA TYR A 12 0.72 -6.31 -3.11
C TYR A 12 1.19 -5.28 -2.08
N ALA A 13 2.25 -4.55 -2.42
CA ALA A 13 2.72 -3.41 -1.65
C ALA A 13 2.99 -2.24 -2.58
N LEU A 14 2.71 -1.04 -2.10
CA LEU A 14 2.87 0.22 -2.80
C LEU A 14 3.73 1.15 -1.94
N SER A 15 4.76 1.72 -2.53
CA SER A 15 5.64 2.69 -1.89
C SER A 15 5.61 4.01 -2.66
N VAL A 16 5.49 5.11 -1.92
CA VAL A 16 5.47 6.47 -2.48
C VAL A 16 6.77 7.16 -2.14
N TYR A 17 7.47 7.65 -3.15
CA TYR A 17 8.75 8.33 -2.99
C TYR A 17 8.66 9.80 -3.41
N ASN A 18 9.24 10.67 -2.60
CA ASN A 18 9.62 12.01 -3.04
C ASN A 18 11.15 12.04 -3.20
N LYS A 19 11.61 12.09 -4.45
CA LYS A 19 13.02 11.84 -4.81
C LYS A 19 13.45 10.47 -4.29
N GLN A 20 14.43 10.41 -3.39
CA GLN A 20 14.94 9.18 -2.79
C GLN A 20 14.34 8.91 -1.40
N LYS A 21 13.42 9.76 -0.91
CA LYS A 21 12.81 9.60 0.41
C LYS A 21 11.48 8.86 0.28
N LEU A 22 11.33 7.76 1.02
CA LEU A 22 10.04 7.10 1.22
C LEU A 22 9.14 8.01 2.05
N VAL A 23 8.01 8.42 1.48
CA VAL A 23 7.05 9.36 2.10
C VAL A 23 5.66 8.77 2.30
N GLY A 24 5.38 7.61 1.72
CA GLY A 24 4.13 6.88 1.94
C GLY A 24 4.26 5.41 1.61
N PHE A 25 3.37 4.61 2.18
CA PHE A 25 3.31 3.16 2.00
C PHE A 25 1.87 2.67 2.13
N GLY A 26 1.57 1.56 1.48
CA GLY A 26 0.32 0.83 1.65
C GLY A 26 0.44 -0.61 1.15
N ARG A 27 -0.37 -1.51 1.70
CA ARG A 27 -0.21 -2.95 1.48
C ARG A 27 -1.54 -3.67 1.40
N ILE A 28 -1.58 -4.76 0.65
CA ILE A 28 -2.73 -5.66 0.51
C ILE A 28 -2.33 -7.06 0.96
N ILE A 29 -3.19 -7.67 1.76
CA ILE A 29 -3.20 -9.11 2.05
C ILE A 29 -4.48 -9.66 1.44
N SER A 30 -4.41 -10.72 0.64
CA SER A 30 -5.56 -11.23 -0.10
C SER A 30 -5.47 -12.74 -0.30
N ASP A 31 -6.62 -13.40 -0.41
CA ASP A 31 -6.74 -14.78 -0.88
C ASP A 31 -6.75 -14.87 -2.43
N GLY A 32 -6.82 -13.73 -3.11
CA GLY A 32 -6.84 -13.63 -4.57
C GLY A 32 -8.19 -13.86 -5.21
N VAL A 33 -9.23 -14.16 -4.44
CA VAL A 33 -10.52 -14.62 -4.96
C VAL A 33 -11.69 -13.85 -4.36
N HIS A 34 -11.76 -13.78 -3.03
CA HIS A 34 -12.93 -13.26 -2.32
C HIS A 34 -12.60 -12.08 -1.42
N HIS A 35 -11.48 -12.13 -0.71
CA HIS A 35 -11.16 -11.15 0.33
C HIS A 35 -9.81 -10.50 0.10
N ALA A 36 -9.81 -9.17 0.14
CA ALA A 36 -8.60 -8.35 0.21
C ALA A 36 -8.70 -7.40 1.40
N LEU A 37 -7.63 -7.39 2.20
CA LEU A 37 -7.43 -6.51 3.34
C LEU A 37 -6.39 -5.47 2.95
N ILE A 38 -6.79 -4.21 2.96
CA ILE A 38 -5.86 -3.08 2.82
C ILE A 38 -5.33 -2.74 4.22
N VAL A 39 -4.01 -2.82 4.38
CA VAL A 39 -3.31 -2.64 5.64
C VAL A 39 -2.12 -1.68 5.46
N ASP A 40 -1.59 -1.19 6.58
CA ASP A 40 -0.36 -0.37 6.64
C ASP A 40 -0.38 0.86 5.73
N ILE A 41 -1.52 1.56 5.64
CA ILE A 41 -1.57 2.88 4.98
C ILE A 41 -0.88 3.89 5.88
N ILE A 42 0.31 4.32 5.45
CA ILE A 42 1.17 5.21 6.22
C ILE A 42 1.59 6.36 5.31
N VAL A 43 1.51 7.59 5.83
CA VAL A 43 2.04 8.80 5.18
C VAL A 43 2.93 9.53 6.16
N HIS A 44 4.14 9.89 5.72
CA HIS A 44 5.09 10.64 6.52
C HIS A 44 4.45 11.96 6.99
N PRO A 45 4.57 12.36 8.27
CA PRO A 45 3.85 13.53 8.82
C PRO A 45 3.96 14.83 8.00
N GLY A 46 5.17 15.23 7.58
CA GLY A 46 5.35 16.41 6.70
C GLY A 46 4.77 16.32 5.26
N TYR A 47 4.16 15.18 4.92
CA TYR A 47 3.51 14.91 3.64
C TYR A 47 2.01 14.58 3.80
N GLN A 48 1.48 14.62 5.02
CA GLN A 48 0.03 14.50 5.27
C GLN A 48 -0.71 15.74 4.74
N ASP A 49 -2.05 15.64 4.65
CA ASP A 49 -2.96 16.68 4.12
C ASP A 49 -2.69 17.15 2.68
N LYS A 50 -1.95 16.33 1.91
CA LYS A 50 -1.64 16.56 0.48
C LYS A 50 -2.33 15.57 -0.45
N GLY A 51 -3.32 14.82 0.04
CA GLY A 51 -4.05 13.81 -0.74
C GLY A 51 -3.33 12.47 -0.94
N ILE A 52 -2.07 12.34 -0.52
CA ILE A 52 -1.24 11.13 -0.72
C ILE A 52 -1.90 9.86 -0.15
N GLY A 53 -2.48 9.93 1.05
CA GLY A 53 -3.15 8.77 1.66
C GLY A 53 -4.35 8.30 0.84
N GLY A 54 -5.13 9.23 0.29
CA GLY A 54 -6.25 8.92 -0.60
C GLY A 54 -5.77 8.31 -1.93
N GLU A 55 -4.68 8.82 -2.48
CA GLU A 55 -4.07 8.27 -3.70
C GLU A 55 -3.55 6.84 -3.49
N ILE A 56 -2.89 6.57 -2.35
CA ILE A 56 -2.46 5.22 -1.97
C ILE A 56 -3.69 4.30 -1.93
N LEU A 57 -4.72 4.65 -1.16
CA LEU A 57 -5.92 3.84 -1.02
C LEU A 57 -6.58 3.56 -2.39
N GLN A 58 -6.73 4.59 -3.22
CA GLN A 58 -7.35 4.44 -4.53
C GLN A 58 -6.54 3.52 -5.45
N ASN A 59 -5.21 3.60 -5.44
CA ASN A 59 -4.34 2.72 -6.19
C ASN A 59 -4.47 1.25 -5.71
N LEU A 60 -4.53 1.03 -4.41
CA LEU A 60 -4.73 -0.32 -3.84
C LEU A 60 -6.10 -0.90 -4.22
N ILE A 61 -7.19 -0.12 -4.13
CA ILE A 61 -8.52 -0.55 -4.59
C ILE A 61 -8.51 -0.88 -6.08
N ASN A 62 -7.86 -0.05 -6.89
CA ASN A 62 -7.73 -0.28 -8.34
C ASN A 62 -6.89 -1.52 -8.66
N ARG A 63 -5.96 -1.92 -7.78
CA ARG A 63 -5.24 -3.19 -7.90
C ARG A 63 -6.18 -4.37 -7.68
N CYS A 64 -6.98 -4.36 -6.60
CA CYS A 64 -7.99 -5.39 -6.33
C CYS A 64 -9.00 -5.56 -7.48
N LYS A 65 -9.42 -4.45 -8.12
CA LYS A 65 -10.39 -4.49 -9.21
C LYS A 65 -9.81 -5.02 -10.54
N ARG A 66 -8.51 -4.89 -10.76
CA ARG A 66 -7.84 -5.27 -12.02
C ARG A 66 -7.56 -6.76 -12.12
N GLU A 67 -7.53 -7.49 -11.01
CA GLU A 67 -7.30 -8.94 -10.99
C GLU A 67 -8.60 -9.76 -11.04
N LYS A 68 -9.65 -9.22 -11.68
CA LYS A 68 -10.84 -9.98 -12.05
C LYS A 68 -10.62 -10.75 -13.36
#